data_AF-A0A820BJV7-F1
#
_entry.id   AF-A0A820BJV7-F1
#
_cell.length_a   1.000
_cell.length_b   1.000
_cell.length_c   1.000
_cell.angle_alpha   90.00
_cell.angle_beta   90.00
_cell.angle_gamma   90.00
#
_symmetry.space_group_name_H-M   'P 1'
#
loop_
_entity.id
_entity.type
_entity.pdbx_description
1 polymer ?
#
loop_
_entity_poly.entity_id
_entity_poly.type
_entity_poly.pdbx_seq_one_letter_code
_entity_poly.pdbx_strand_id
1 'polypeptide(L)' 'MLKNHIIPQLEEQPTFQTMIWQQDGAPPHYGQAVRDYLDDTFLEWIDRRGTVEWPPWSPDLTPC' A
#
# COMPACT_ATOMS: atom_id res chain seq x y z
N MET A 1 8.04 -8.88 4.56
CA MET A 1 8.78 -7.65 4.20
C MET A 1 8.01 -6.43 4.70
N LEU A 2 6.80 -6.15 4.19
CA LEU A 2 5.96 -5.03 4.65
C LEU A 2 5.84 -4.92 6.19
N LYS A 3 5.28 -5.95 6.82
CA LYS A 3 4.99 -5.99 8.26
C LYS A 3 6.21 -5.91 9.18
N ASN A 4 7.34 -6.49 8.76
CA ASN A 4 8.50 -6.65 9.64
C ASN A 4 9.59 -5.61 9.43
N HIS A 5 9.56 -4.89 8.30
CA HIS A 5 10.64 -3.99 7.92
C HIS A 5 10.15 -2.60 7.52
N ILE A 6 9.06 -2.50 6.77
CA ILE A 6 8.62 -1.21 6.21
C ILE A 6 7.67 -0.49 7.16
N ILE A 7 6.57 -1.14 7.54
CA ILE A 7 5.52 -0.52 8.37
C ILE A 7 6.08 -0.02 9.72
N PRO A 8 6.91 -0.77 10.46
CA PRO A 8 7.45 -0.27 11.73
C PRO A 8 8.25 1.04 11.59
N GLN A 9 8.94 1.23 10.47
CA GLN A 9 9.71 2.46 10.22
C GLN A 9 8.80 3.63 9.85
N LEU A 10 7.66 3.35 9.21
CA LEU A 10 6.66 4.37 8.87
C LEU A 10 5.85 4.79 10.09
N GLU A 11 5.56 3.86 11.01
CA GLU A 11 4.86 4.13 12.28
C GLU A 11 5.59 5.15 13.16
N GLU A 12 6.92 5.24 13.05
CA GLU A 12 7.72 6.25 13.75
C GLU A 12 7.53 7.68 13.21
N GLN A 13 6.95 7.82 12.00
CA GLN A 13 6.70 9.13 11.40
C GLN A 13 5.45 9.77 12.01
N PRO A 14 5.49 11.06 12.36
CA PRO A 14 4.32 11.77 12.92
C PRO A 14 3.14 11.84 11.94
N THR A 15 3.38 11.61 10.65
CA THR A 15 2.37 11.64 9.57
C THR A 15 1.74 10.28 9.29
N PHE A 16 2.12 9.22 10.00
CA PHE A 16 1.71 7.84 9.70
C PHE A 16 0.18 7.68 9.61
N GLN A 17 -0.56 8.26 10.56
CA GLN A 17 -2.02 8.14 10.62
C GLN A 17 -2.76 8.75 9.43
N THR A 18 -2.12 9.68 8.70
CA THR A 18 -2.69 10.36 7.53
C THR A 18 -1.99 9.95 6.23
N MET A 19 -1.14 8.93 6.29
CA MET A 19 -0.37 8.47 5.14
C MET A 19 -1.24 7.64 4.21
N ILE A 20 -1.12 7.90 2.90
CA ILE A 20 -1.70 7.05 1.86
C ILE A 20 -0.61 6.12 1.35
N TRP A 21 -0.87 4.82 1.38
CA TRP A 21 0.05 3.80 0.88
C TRP A 21 -0.22 3.51 -0.61
N GLN A 22 0.80 3.40 -1.45
CA GLN A 22 0.65 3.05 -2.88
C GLN A 22 1.55 1.88 -3.25
N GLN A 23 1.01 0.90 -4.00
CA GLN A 23 1.79 -0.19 -4.63
C GLN A 23 1.51 -0.30 -6.13
N ASP A 24 2.41 -0.98 -6.83
CA ASP A 24 2.44 -1.14 -8.28
C ASP A 24 1.51 -2.25 -8.83
N GLY A 25 0.78 -2.93 -7.95
CA GLY A 25 -0.12 -4.04 -8.33
C GLY A 25 0.56 -5.27 -8.89
N ALA A 26 1.85 -5.48 -8.60
CA ALA A 26 2.54 -6.70 -8.97
C ALA A 26 1.83 -7.95 -8.38
N PRO A 27 1.89 -9.13 -9.03
CA PRO A 27 1.19 -10.34 -8.56
C PRO A 27 1.41 -10.71 -7.08
N PRO A 28 2.60 -10.51 -6.46
CA PRO A 28 2.81 -10.77 -5.04
C PRO A 28 2.04 -9.82 -4.11
N HIS A 29 1.72 -8.60 -4.57
CA HIS A 29 1.04 -7.55 -3.80
C HIS A 29 -0.49 -7.73 -3.81
N TYR A 30 -1.02 -8.47 -4.79
CA TYR A 30 -2.45 -8.74 -4.94
C TYR A 30 -3.03 -9.79 -3.96
N GLY A 31 -2.18 -10.42 -3.14
CA GLY A 31 -2.61 -11.47 -2.20
C GLY A 31 -3.64 -10.96 -1.18
N GLN A 32 -4.66 -11.75 -0.87
CA GLN A 32 -5.70 -11.37 0.11
C GLN A 32 -5.09 -10.95 1.46
N ALA A 33 -4.11 -11.70 1.96
CA ALA A 33 -3.42 -11.39 3.21
C ALA A 33 -2.66 -10.05 3.20
N VAL A 34 -2.23 -9.58 2.02
CA VAL A 34 -1.60 -8.25 1.89
C VAL A 34 -2.68 -7.18 1.98
N ARG A 35 -3.81 -7.38 1.29
CA ARG A 35 -4.94 -6.44 1.30
C ARG A 35 -5.56 -6.31 2.68
N ASP A 36 -5.85 -7.43 3.36
CA ASP A 36 -6.37 -7.43 4.73
C ASP A 36 -5.43 -6.67 5.68
N TYR A 37 -4.11 -6.86 5.51
CA TYR A 37 -3.13 -6.16 6.32
C TYR A 37 -3.08 -4.66 6.03
N LEU A 38 -3.24 -4.24 4.77
CA LEU A 38 -3.27 -2.83 4.39
C LEU A 38 -4.56 -2.15 4.86
N ASP A 39 -5.71 -2.83 4.78
CA ASP A 39 -7.00 -2.36 5.30
C ASP A 39 -6.95 -2.12 6.81
N ASP A 40 -6.24 -2.97 7.56
CA ASP A 40 -6.05 -2.80 9.01
C ASP A 40 -5.02 -1.71 9.38
N THR A 41 -4.09 -1.39 8.48
CA THR A 41 -2.93 -0.54 8.77
C THR A 41 -3.13 0.92 8.33
N PHE A 42 -3.76 1.14 7.18
CA PHE A 42 -3.91 2.47 6.58
C PHE A 42 -5.38 2.83 6.40
N LEU A 43 -5.71 4.12 6.58
CA LEU A 43 -7.06 4.62 6.27
C LEU A 43 -7.35 4.57 4.76
N GLU A 44 -6.33 4.85 3.95
CA GLU A 44 -6.43 4.83 2.49
C GLU A 44 -5.17 4.19 1.90
N TRP A 45 -5.36 3.33 0.91
CA TRP A 45 -4.26 2.79 0.11
C TRP A 45 -4.69 2.54 -1.34
N ILE A 46 -3.70 2.62 -2.23
CA ILE A 46 -3.83 2.61 -3.67
C ILE A 46 -3.17 1.34 -4.20
N ASP A 47 -3.98 0.49 -4.80
CA ASP A 47 -3.53 -0.68 -5.55
C ASP A 47 -4.69 -1.20 -6.41
N ARG A 48 -4.46 -2.29 -7.15
CA ARG A 48 -5.51 -3.09 -7.75
C ARG A 48 -6.43 -3.66 -6.67
N ARG A 49 -7.63 -3.08 -6.56
CA ARG A 49 -8.65 -3.34 -5.52
C ARG A 49 -8.35 -2.76 -4.14
N GLY A 50 -7.54 -1.70 -4.05
CA GLY A 50 -7.42 -0.89 -2.83
C GLY A 50 -8.61 0.04 -2.64
N THR A 51 -8.55 0.88 -1.60
CA THR A 51 -9.54 1.94 -1.33
C THR A 51 -9.73 2.85 -2.55
N VAL A 52 -8.62 3.12 -3.25
CA VAL A 52 -8.61 3.79 -4.57
C VAL A 52 -8.10 2.79 -5.59
N GLU A 53 -8.94 2.47 -6.57
CA GLU A 53 -8.60 1.51 -7.62
C GLU A 53 -7.53 2.07 -8.55
N TRP A 54 -6.42 1.35 -8.66
CA TRP A 54 -5.34 1.69 -9.58
C TRP A 54 -5.36 0.80 -10.83
N PRO A 55 -5.31 1.37 -12.04
CA PRO A 55 -5.28 0.58 -13.26
C PRO A 55 -4.01 -0.27 -13.35
N PRO A 56 -4.13 -1.51 -13.83
CA PRO A 56 -2.97 -2.36 -14.06
C PRO A 56 -2.04 -1.72 -15.12
N TRP A 57 -0.74 -1.70 -14.82
CA TRP A 57 0.32 -1.35 -15.77
C TRP A 57 0.35 0.15 -16.14
N SER A 58 0.19 1.02 -15.14
CA SER A 58 0.41 2.46 -15.25
C SER A 58 1.75 2.89 -14.64
N PRO A 59 2.89 2.61 -15.30
CA PRO A 59 4.20 3.08 -14.85
C PRO A 59 4.33 4.60 -14.94
N ASP A 60 3.51 5.26 -15.77
CA ASP A 60 3.39 6.72 -15.86
C ASP A 60 2.82 7.36 -14.59
N LEU A 61 2.10 6.58 -13.78
CA LEU A 61 1.46 7.06 -12.56
C LEU A 61 2.16 6.56 -11.28
N THR A 62 3.11 5.63 -11.39
CA THR A 62 3.89 5.14 -10.24
C THR A 62 5.16 5.97 -10.13
N PRO A 63 5.32 6.83 -9.11
CA PRO A 63 6.54 7.62 -8.94
C PRO A 63 7.73 6.67 -8.74
N CYS A 64 8.80 6.89 -9.50
CA CYS A 64 10.06 6.15 -9.38
C CYS A 64 10.93 6.64 -8.23
#